data_AF-A0A8D2CNL7-F1
#
_entry.id   AF-A0A8D2CNL7-F1
#
_cell.length_a   1.000
_cell.length_b   1.000
_cell.length_c   1.000
_cell.angle_alpha   90.00
_cell.angle_beta   90.00
_cell.angle_gamma   90.00
#
_symmetry.space_group_name_H-M   'P 1'
#
loop_
_entity.id
_entity.type
_entity.pdbx_description
1 polymer ?
#
loop_
_entity_poly.entity_id
_entity_poly.type
_entity_poly.pdbx_seq_one_letter_code
_entity_poly.pdbx_strand_id
1 'polypeptide(L)'
;MLYVVQEICLISTPPSDIHSFIRTSFINKGNHSSLTYSATPIPVLNLTCPGSPAEDFVYQFKGTCYFINGTQRVRLVARQIYNKEEILRFDSDVGVFVAVTELGLSSAKSWNAQKDLLAEYRAHVDTLCRHNYYQTASFTVQRRVEPVVTISPARTESLNHHNLLICSVTNFYPRQVKVRWFRNKEEETSGVVSTPLIQNGDWTYQILVMLEVIPRHGDVYTCHVEHPSLQSPITVEWWALSESAQSKMLSGIGSFVLGLIFLGLGLIVHLWNKKGKSPLEKMRN
;
A
#
# COMPACT_ATOMS: atom_id res chain seq x y z
N MET A 1 -1.11 -5.67 10.92
CA MET A 1 -0.38 -6.93 11.03
C MET A 1 1.06 -6.59 11.41
N LEU A 2 1.42 -6.66 12.70
CA LEU A 2 2.84 -6.69 13.04
C LEU A 2 3.36 -8.05 12.58
N TYR A 3 4.01 -8.06 11.42
CA TYR A 3 4.83 -9.17 11.01
C TYR A 3 6.11 -9.08 11.85
N VAL A 4 6.22 -9.89 12.91
CA VAL A 4 7.55 -10.26 13.39
C VAL A 4 7.98 -11.44 12.51
N VAL A 5 8.45 -11.13 11.30
CA VAL A 5 9.32 -12.05 10.57
C VAL A 5 10.68 -11.79 11.16
N GLN A 6 11.09 -12.63 12.10
CA GLN A 6 12.48 -12.64 12.52
C GLN A 6 13.23 -13.54 11.52
N GLU A 7 13.86 -12.94 10.52
CA GLU A 7 14.93 -13.61 9.79
C GLU A 7 16.10 -13.74 10.75
N ILE A 8 16.37 -14.96 11.21
CA ILE A 8 17.55 -15.23 12.03
C ILE A 8 18.53 -15.95 11.11
N CYS A 9 19.59 -15.25 10.69
CA CYS A 9 20.77 -15.88 10.11
C CYS A 9 21.49 -16.67 11.21
N LEU A 10 21.12 -17.93 11.40
CA LEU A 10 21.87 -18.85 12.24
C LEU A 10 22.88 -19.57 11.35
N ILE A 11 24.10 -19.03 11.29
CA ILE A 11 25.26 -19.82 10.88
C ILE A 11 25.48 -20.84 12.01
N SER A 12 25.14 -22.09 11.71
CA SER A 12 25.56 -23.33 12.39
C SER A 12 25.25 -23.54 13.88
N THR A 13 24.12 -23.06 14.43
CA THR A 13 23.68 -23.51 15.77
C THR A 13 22.82 -24.78 15.70
N PRO A 14 23.09 -25.81 16.53
CA PRO A 14 22.30 -27.04 16.55
C PRO A 14 20.85 -26.77 16.99
N PRO A 15 19.85 -27.56 16.50
CA PRO A 15 18.42 -27.32 16.73
C PRO A 15 17.99 -27.25 18.20
N SER A 16 18.79 -27.79 19.13
CA SER A 16 18.55 -27.75 20.57
C SER A 16 18.75 -26.36 21.20
N ASP A 17 19.54 -25.48 20.58
CA ASP A 17 19.90 -24.16 21.12
C ASP A 17 19.06 -23.00 20.56
N ILE A 18 18.19 -23.28 19.58
CA ILE A 18 17.28 -22.30 18.97
C ILE A 18 16.33 -21.69 20.01
N HIS A 19 15.95 -22.46 21.05
CA HIS A 19 15.07 -21.99 22.11
C HIS A 19 15.70 -20.90 22.99
N SER A 20 17.00 -21.01 23.29
CA SER A 20 17.73 -19.96 24.03
C SER A 20 17.71 -18.64 23.25
N PHE A 21 17.92 -18.70 21.94
CA PHE A 21 17.99 -17.53 21.08
C PHE A 21 16.63 -16.85 20.84
N ILE A 22 15.56 -17.64 20.67
CA ILE A 22 14.18 -17.11 20.55
C ILE A 22 13.73 -16.48 21.89
N ARG A 23 14.06 -17.10 23.03
CA ARG A 23 13.75 -16.55 24.36
C ARG A 23 14.34 -15.16 24.58
N THR A 24 15.57 -14.91 24.15
CA THR A 24 16.22 -13.58 24.27
C THR A 24 15.65 -12.54 23.31
N SER A 25 15.07 -12.96 22.19
CA SER A 25 14.50 -12.08 21.16
C SER A 25 13.14 -11.50 21.58
N PHE A 26 12.34 -12.29 22.30
CA PHE A 26 11.02 -11.86 22.80
C PHE A 26 11.07 -11.22 24.19
N ILE A 27 12.14 -11.44 24.97
CA ILE A 27 12.38 -10.83 26.28
C ILE A 27 13.46 -9.74 26.17
N ASN A 28 13.15 -8.65 25.47
CA ASN A 28 13.88 -7.40 25.69
C ASN A 28 12.89 -6.23 25.72
N LYS A 29 12.05 -6.22 26.76
CA LYS A 29 11.51 -4.99 27.33
C LYS A 29 12.07 -4.83 28.73
N GLY A 30 12.99 -3.89 28.88
CA GLY A 30 13.35 -3.34 30.18
C GLY A 30 14.81 -3.52 30.57
N ASN A 31 15.72 -2.81 29.91
CA ASN A 31 16.64 -1.92 30.64
C ASN A 31 17.44 -1.05 29.68
N HIS A 32 17.28 0.26 29.85
CA HIS A 32 18.28 1.24 29.45
C HIS A 32 19.52 1.02 30.31
N SER A 33 20.60 0.48 29.74
CA SER A 33 21.93 0.65 30.30
C SER A 33 22.98 0.58 29.18
N SER A 34 23.70 1.69 29.05
CA SER A 34 24.82 1.95 28.16
C SER A 34 25.84 0.80 28.18
N LEU A 35 26.17 0.26 27.01
CA LEU A 35 27.34 -0.62 26.84
C LEU A 35 28.37 0.13 25.99
N THR A 36 29.39 0.62 26.68
CA THR A 36 30.63 1.14 26.12
C THR A 36 31.42 0.00 25.48
N TYR A 37 31.59 0.04 24.16
CA TYR A 37 32.46 -0.90 23.44
C TYR A 37 33.89 -0.36 23.41
N SER A 38 34.83 -1.05 24.07
CA SER A 38 36.26 -0.87 23.86
C SER A 38 36.68 -1.59 22.58
N ALA A 39 37.21 -0.84 21.62
CA ALA A 39 37.73 -1.38 20.36
C ALA A 39 39.22 -1.71 20.50
N THR A 40 39.58 -2.99 20.52
CA THR A 40 40.92 -3.44 20.15
C THR A 40 40.84 -4.19 18.82
N PRO A 41 41.58 -3.79 17.77
CA PRO A 41 41.53 -4.47 16.49
C PRO A 41 42.35 -5.77 16.56
N ILE A 42 41.68 -6.90 16.40
CA ILE A 42 42.30 -8.20 16.08
C ILE A 42 42.56 -8.21 14.56
N PRO A 43 43.76 -8.59 14.08
CA PRO A 43 44.02 -8.68 12.65
C PRO A 43 43.21 -9.84 12.06
N VAL A 44 42.27 -9.52 11.19
CA VAL A 44 41.45 -10.49 10.46
C VAL A 44 42.30 -11.08 9.34
N LEU A 45 42.70 -12.35 9.49
CA LEU A 45 43.33 -13.10 8.41
C LEU A 45 42.23 -13.42 7.38
N ASN A 46 42.13 -12.59 6.34
CA ASN A 46 41.18 -12.78 5.24
C ASN A 46 41.60 -13.97 4.37
N LEU A 47 41.14 -15.16 4.72
CA LEU A 47 41.08 -16.29 3.80
C LEU A 47 39.77 -16.18 3.00
N THR A 48 39.83 -15.54 1.83
CA THR A 48 38.76 -15.67 0.82
C THR A 48 39.27 -16.59 -0.28
N CYS A 49 38.65 -17.76 -0.43
CA CYS A 49 38.82 -18.60 -1.61
C CYS A 49 37.90 -18.04 -2.72
N PRO A 50 38.45 -17.58 -3.87
CA PRO A 50 37.62 -17.13 -4.98
C PRO A 50 37.07 -18.36 -5.71
N GLY A 51 35.74 -18.53 -5.75
CA GLY A 51 35.08 -19.47 -6.65
C GLY A 51 34.01 -20.41 -6.09
N SER A 52 33.73 -20.43 -4.79
CA SER A 52 32.52 -21.12 -4.28
C SER A 52 31.32 -20.15 -4.30
N PRO A 53 30.15 -20.55 -4.83
CA PRO A 53 28.93 -19.78 -4.57
C PRO A 53 28.75 -19.72 -3.05
N ALA A 54 28.41 -18.55 -2.53
CA ALA A 54 28.14 -18.41 -1.11
C ALA A 54 27.02 -19.40 -0.73
N GLU A 55 27.34 -20.38 0.10
CA GLU A 55 26.34 -21.30 0.65
C GLU A 55 25.46 -20.52 1.62
N ASP A 56 24.14 -20.54 1.38
CA ASP A 56 23.16 -19.86 2.21
C ASP A 56 22.24 -20.89 2.89
N PHE A 57 22.11 -20.75 4.20
CA PHE A 57 21.28 -21.61 5.05
C PHE A 57 20.39 -20.72 5.90
N VAL A 58 19.10 -20.76 5.63
CA VAL A 58 18.12 -19.83 6.22
C VAL A 58 17.22 -20.58 7.19
N TYR A 59 17.11 -20.10 8.43
CA TYR A 59 16.10 -20.59 9.36
C TYR A 59 15.05 -19.50 9.62
N GLN A 60 13.77 -19.84 9.44
CA GLN A 60 12.65 -18.91 9.64
C GLN A 60 11.67 -19.47 10.67
N PHE A 61 11.19 -18.57 11.53
CA PHE A 61 10.04 -18.82 12.39
C PHE A 61 8.85 -17.97 11.96
N LYS A 62 7.67 -18.58 11.81
CA LYS A 62 6.43 -17.86 11.49
C LYS A 62 5.32 -18.19 12.50
N GLY A 63 5.03 -17.26 13.40
CA GLY A 63 3.86 -17.31 14.29
C GLY A 63 2.66 -16.60 13.67
N THR A 64 1.74 -17.36 13.07
CA THR A 64 0.56 -16.79 12.39
C THR A 64 -0.70 -16.91 13.26
N CYS A 65 -1.39 -15.80 13.47
CA CYS A 65 -2.71 -15.76 14.11
C CYS A 65 -3.80 -15.55 13.06
N TYR A 66 -4.73 -16.49 12.96
CA TYR A 66 -5.92 -16.39 12.11
C TYR A 66 -7.12 -15.97 12.94
N PHE A 67 -7.77 -14.88 12.55
CA PHE A 67 -8.91 -14.28 13.25
C PHE A 67 -10.18 -14.46 12.42
N ILE A 68 -11.20 -15.10 12.99
CA ILE A 68 -12.50 -15.32 12.36
C ILE A 68 -13.57 -14.67 13.23
N ASN A 69 -14.38 -13.80 12.62
CA ASN A 69 -15.38 -12.98 13.30
C ASN A 69 -14.78 -12.21 14.48
N GLY A 70 -13.77 -11.38 14.17
CA GLY A 70 -12.97 -10.67 15.17
C GLY A 70 -12.14 -11.66 15.98
N THR A 71 -12.30 -11.67 17.30
CA THR A 71 -11.60 -12.61 18.18
C THR A 71 -12.46 -13.81 18.55
N GLN A 72 -13.68 -14.00 18.02
CA GLN A 72 -14.55 -15.11 18.46
C GLN A 72 -13.85 -16.47 18.28
N ARG A 73 -13.24 -16.71 17.12
CA ARG A 73 -12.39 -17.87 16.87
C ARG A 73 -11.00 -17.41 16.44
N VAL A 74 -9.99 -17.85 17.19
CA VAL A 74 -8.58 -17.52 16.95
C VAL A 74 -7.80 -18.83 16.84
N ARG A 75 -7.05 -18.98 15.76
CA ARG A 75 -6.13 -20.11 15.55
C ARG A 75 -4.71 -19.61 15.45
N LEU A 76 -3.82 -20.14 16.28
CA LEU A 76 -2.38 -19.89 16.20
C LEU A 76 -1.72 -21.05 15.45
N VAL A 77 -0.91 -20.73 14.44
CA VAL A 77 -0.05 -21.70 13.79
C VAL A 77 1.38 -21.19 13.80
N ALA A 78 2.25 -21.84 14.57
CA ALA A 78 3.67 -21.53 14.67
C ALA A 78 4.47 -22.53 13.82
N ARG A 79 5.21 -22.03 12.83
CA ARG A 79 5.93 -22.84 11.85
C ARG A 79 7.43 -22.61 11.97
N GLN A 80 8.18 -23.70 12.01
CA GLN A 80 9.64 -23.72 11.88
C GLN A 80 9.97 -24.13 10.44
N ILE A 81 10.74 -23.30 9.74
CA ILE A 81 11.04 -23.48 8.32
C ILE A 81 12.55 -23.43 8.15
N TYR A 82 13.12 -24.50 7.57
CA TYR A 82 14.51 -24.55 7.19
C TYR A 82 14.62 -24.38 5.67
N ASN A 83 15.38 -23.38 5.24
CA ASN A 83 15.38 -22.83 3.89
C ASN A 83 13.97 -22.44 3.42
N LYS A 84 13.31 -23.35 2.69
CA LYS A 84 11.92 -23.19 2.24
C LYS A 84 11.02 -24.36 2.66
N GLU A 85 11.58 -25.32 3.40
CA GLU A 85 10.89 -26.51 3.88
C GLU A 85 10.37 -26.28 5.29
N GLU A 86 9.05 -26.38 5.48
CA GLU A 86 8.47 -26.37 6.81
C GLU A 86 8.74 -27.72 7.48
N ILE A 87 9.52 -27.72 8.56
CA ILE A 87 9.97 -28.95 9.23
C ILE A 87 9.11 -29.30 10.46
N LEU A 88 8.61 -28.29 11.18
CA LEU A 88 7.88 -28.46 12.44
C LEU A 88 6.77 -27.42 12.58
N ARG A 89 5.60 -27.85 13.04
CA ARG A 89 4.43 -26.98 13.24
C ARG A 89 3.81 -27.19 14.61
N PHE A 90 3.49 -26.10 15.32
CA PHE A 90 2.46 -26.11 16.36
C PHE A 90 1.18 -25.50 15.78
N ASP A 91 0.07 -26.18 15.97
CA ASP A 91 -1.25 -25.70 15.58
C ASP A 91 -2.15 -25.71 16.81
N SER A 92 -2.77 -24.58 17.15
CA SER A 92 -3.62 -24.48 18.34
C SER A 92 -4.83 -25.42 18.28
N ASP A 93 -5.32 -25.74 17.07
CA ASP A 93 -6.45 -26.67 16.91
C ASP A 93 -6.01 -28.13 17.22
N VAL A 94 -4.70 -28.42 17.12
CA VAL A 94 -4.11 -29.73 17.45
C VAL A 94 -3.55 -29.75 18.88
N GLY A 95 -3.00 -28.62 19.34
CA GLY A 95 -2.49 -28.41 20.69
C GLY A 95 -1.12 -29.05 20.97
N VAL A 96 -0.42 -29.57 19.96
CA VAL A 96 0.94 -30.16 20.06
C VAL A 96 1.80 -29.82 18.86
N PHE A 97 3.12 -29.99 19.01
CA PHE A 97 4.06 -29.89 17.89
C PHE A 97 3.99 -31.14 17.03
N VAL A 98 3.87 -30.96 15.72
CA VAL A 98 3.83 -32.04 14.73
C VAL A 98 4.96 -31.80 13.74
N ALA A 99 5.78 -32.83 13.54
CA ALA A 99 6.79 -32.82 12.47
C ALA A 99 6.06 -32.85 11.12
N VAL A 100 6.38 -31.89 10.26
CA VAL A 100 5.82 -31.84 8.90
C VAL A 100 6.68 -32.67 7.95
N THR A 101 7.99 -32.73 8.21
CA THR A 101 8.96 -33.57 7.50
C THR A 101 9.86 -34.33 8.48
N GLU A 102 10.66 -35.26 7.96
CA GLU A 102 11.53 -36.11 8.79
C GLU A 102 12.52 -35.31 9.66
N LEU A 103 13.01 -34.17 9.14
CA LEU A 103 13.90 -33.26 9.86
C LEU A 103 13.29 -32.75 11.18
N GLY A 104 11.96 -32.64 11.24
CA GLY A 104 11.24 -32.17 12.43
C GLY A 104 10.96 -33.23 13.49
N LEU A 105 11.18 -34.53 13.22
CA LEU A 105 10.74 -35.61 14.10
C LEU A 105 11.37 -35.55 15.49
N SER A 106 12.69 -35.34 15.54
CA SER A 106 13.43 -35.23 16.80
C SER A 106 12.95 -34.03 17.62
N SER A 107 12.79 -32.87 16.96
CA SER A 107 12.30 -31.65 17.58
C SER A 107 10.86 -31.80 18.09
N ALA A 108 9.96 -32.40 17.31
CA ALA A 108 8.58 -32.66 17.74
C ALA A 108 8.53 -33.51 19.01
N LYS A 109 9.32 -34.59 19.06
CA LYS A 109 9.39 -35.45 20.24
C LYS A 109 9.93 -34.71 21.46
N SER A 110 11.03 -33.97 21.30
CA SER A 110 11.68 -33.22 22.38
C SER A 110 10.76 -32.10 22.90
N TRP A 111 10.14 -31.32 22.03
CA TRP A 111 9.33 -30.17 22.42
C TRP A 111 8.00 -30.58 23.05
N ASN A 112 7.39 -31.68 22.60
CA ASN A 112 6.18 -32.21 23.24
C ASN A 112 6.45 -32.85 24.61
N ALA A 113 7.69 -33.25 24.90
CA ALA A 113 8.08 -33.73 26.22
C ALA A 113 8.20 -32.58 27.24
N GLN A 114 8.48 -31.36 26.78
CA GLN A 114 8.59 -30.16 27.61
C GLN A 114 7.19 -29.58 27.90
N LYS A 115 6.66 -29.85 29.10
CA LYS A 115 5.29 -29.45 29.48
C LYS A 115 5.10 -27.93 29.54
N ASP A 116 6.10 -27.20 30.03
CA ASP A 116 6.03 -25.75 30.15
C ASP A 116 5.96 -25.08 28.77
N LEU A 117 6.82 -25.53 27.83
CA LEU A 117 6.82 -25.06 26.44
C LEU A 117 5.46 -25.31 25.76
N LEU A 118 4.91 -26.50 25.95
CA LEU A 118 3.63 -26.87 25.36
C LEU A 118 2.47 -26.03 25.94
N ALA A 119 2.49 -25.77 27.25
CA ALA A 119 1.53 -24.91 27.92
C ALA A 119 1.63 -23.45 27.45
N GLU A 120 2.85 -22.93 27.29
CA GLU A 120 3.13 -21.59 26.76
C GLU A 120 2.56 -21.40 25.34
N TYR A 121 2.85 -22.33 24.42
CA TYR A 121 2.34 -22.25 23.05
C TYR A 121 0.81 -22.36 22.97
N ARG A 122 0.18 -23.14 23.86
CA ARG A 122 -1.28 -23.17 23.98
C ARG A 122 -1.83 -21.82 24.48
N ALA A 123 -1.15 -21.19 25.44
CA ALA A 123 -1.55 -19.89 25.99
C ALA A 123 -1.36 -18.73 24.99
N HIS A 124 -0.44 -18.84 24.02
CA HIS A 124 -0.19 -17.81 23.00
C HIS A 124 -1.40 -17.42 22.15
N VAL A 125 -2.44 -18.26 22.07
CA VAL A 125 -3.72 -17.86 21.45
C VAL A 125 -4.29 -16.62 22.14
N ASP A 126 -4.22 -16.56 23.47
CA ASP A 126 -4.78 -15.45 24.23
C ASP A 126 -3.72 -14.39 24.55
N THR A 127 -2.56 -14.81 25.05
CA THR A 127 -1.52 -13.89 25.53
C THR A 127 -0.80 -13.15 24.40
N LEU A 128 -0.78 -13.72 23.18
CA LEU A 128 -0.16 -13.12 22.01
C LEU A 128 -1.19 -12.73 20.96
N CYS A 129 -1.99 -13.67 20.44
CA CYS A 129 -2.89 -13.35 19.32
C CYS A 129 -4.01 -12.38 19.73
N ARG A 130 -4.82 -12.73 20.74
CA ARG A 130 -5.91 -11.83 21.20
C ARG A 130 -5.37 -10.53 21.78
N HIS A 131 -4.35 -10.63 22.63
CA HIS A 131 -3.71 -9.44 23.20
C HIS A 131 -3.30 -8.44 22.10
N ASN A 132 -2.53 -8.90 21.11
CA ASN A 132 -2.08 -8.03 20.01
C ASN A 132 -3.23 -7.54 19.13
N TYR A 133 -4.27 -8.36 18.92
CA TYR A 133 -5.47 -7.91 18.21
C TYR A 133 -6.08 -6.69 18.89
N TYR A 134 -6.33 -6.76 20.21
CA TYR A 134 -6.93 -5.63 20.94
C TYR A 134 -6.01 -4.41 21.00
N GLN A 135 -4.72 -4.61 21.23
CA GLN A 135 -3.74 -3.51 21.30
C GLN A 135 -3.59 -2.76 19.97
N THR A 136 -3.79 -3.46 18.84
CA THR A 136 -3.51 -2.91 17.50
C THR A 136 -4.75 -2.68 16.65
N ALA A 137 -5.94 -3.08 17.12
CA ALA A 137 -7.18 -3.00 16.35
C ALA A 137 -7.48 -1.59 15.85
N SER A 138 -7.23 -0.57 16.67
CA SER A 138 -7.51 0.84 16.35
C SER A 138 -6.81 1.30 15.07
N PHE A 139 -5.54 0.93 14.86
CA PHE A 139 -4.76 1.35 13.70
C PHE A 139 -4.59 0.26 12.62
N THR A 140 -5.19 -0.92 12.80
CA THR A 140 -5.14 -2.01 11.81
C THR A 140 -6.51 -2.45 11.31
N VAL A 141 -7.38 -2.93 12.19
CA VAL A 141 -8.71 -3.47 11.84
C VAL A 141 -9.70 -2.33 11.61
N GLN A 142 -9.65 -1.30 12.46
CA GLN A 142 -10.53 -0.14 12.41
C GLN A 142 -10.00 0.97 11.50
N ARG A 143 -8.76 0.85 11.02
CA ARG A 143 -8.17 1.80 10.08
C ARG A 143 -9.02 1.90 8.82
N ARG A 144 -9.34 3.13 8.44
CA ARG A 144 -10.06 3.48 7.22
C ARG A 144 -9.29 4.59 6.52
N VAL A 145 -9.03 4.42 5.24
CA VAL A 145 -8.43 5.44 4.37
C VAL A 145 -9.27 5.50 3.10
N GLU A 146 -9.77 6.68 2.80
CA GLU A 146 -10.64 6.92 1.65
C GLU A 146 -9.88 6.83 0.33
N PRO A 147 -10.47 6.22 -0.71
CA PRO A 147 -9.86 6.17 -2.02
C PRO A 147 -9.81 7.55 -2.68
N VAL A 148 -8.73 7.81 -3.39
CA VAL A 148 -8.69 8.85 -4.42
C VAL A 148 -9.11 8.22 -5.74
N VAL A 149 -10.12 8.82 -6.38
CA VAL A 149 -10.71 8.31 -7.62
C VAL A 149 -10.46 9.30 -8.74
N THR A 150 -9.88 8.84 -9.84
CA THR A 150 -9.69 9.63 -11.04
C THR A 150 -10.10 8.85 -12.27
N ILE A 151 -10.64 9.53 -13.28
CA ILE A 151 -10.89 8.95 -14.60
C ILE A 151 -9.93 9.60 -15.59
N SER A 152 -9.22 8.77 -16.35
CA SER A 152 -8.36 9.23 -17.44
C SER A 152 -8.56 8.37 -18.68
N PRO A 153 -8.53 8.97 -19.88
CA PRO A 153 -8.43 8.20 -21.11
C PRO A 153 -7.02 7.58 -21.21
N ALA A 154 -6.94 6.31 -21.60
CA ALA A 154 -5.66 5.68 -21.88
C ALA A 154 -5.05 6.32 -23.13
N ARG A 155 -3.80 6.79 -23.04
CA ARG A 155 -3.01 7.21 -24.19
C ARG A 155 -2.15 6.04 -24.61
N THR A 156 -2.45 5.43 -25.75
CA THR A 156 -1.57 4.44 -26.38
C THR A 156 -1.14 4.98 -27.74
N GLU A 157 0.17 5.14 -27.93
CA GLU A 157 0.76 5.69 -29.17
C GLU A 157 0.47 4.81 -30.40
N SER A 158 0.05 3.55 -30.20
CA SER A 158 -0.21 2.57 -31.26
C SER A 158 -1.67 2.50 -31.72
N LEU A 159 -2.62 3.04 -30.95
CA LEU A 159 -4.05 3.01 -31.27
C LEU A 159 -4.54 4.46 -31.32
N ASN A 160 -4.73 4.97 -32.54
CA ASN A 160 -5.34 6.29 -32.82
C ASN A 160 -6.82 6.41 -32.39
N HIS A 161 -7.25 5.64 -31.40
CA HIS A 161 -8.61 5.68 -30.86
C HIS A 161 -8.55 5.73 -29.34
N HIS A 162 -9.12 6.78 -28.76
CA HIS A 162 -9.34 6.99 -27.32
C HIS A 162 -10.42 6.05 -26.77
N ASN A 163 -10.23 4.75 -26.95
CA ASN A 163 -11.26 3.75 -26.72
C ASN A 163 -11.19 3.07 -25.36
N LEU A 164 -10.37 3.58 -24.44
CA LEU A 164 -10.23 3.00 -23.11
C LEU A 164 -10.27 4.10 -22.07
N LEU A 165 -11.23 4.02 -21.16
CA LEU A 165 -11.29 4.85 -19.96
C LEU A 165 -10.76 4.04 -18.78
N ILE A 166 -9.92 4.67 -17.96
CA ILE A 166 -9.33 4.05 -16.77
C ILE A 166 -9.87 4.78 -15.55
N CYS A 167 -10.57 4.06 -14.69
CA CYS A 167 -10.88 4.52 -13.35
C CYS A 167 -9.77 4.06 -12.42
N SER A 168 -8.94 5.00 -11.99
CA SER A 168 -7.86 4.76 -11.03
C SER A 168 -8.38 5.00 -9.63
N VAL A 169 -8.42 3.94 -8.82
CA VAL A 169 -8.83 4.00 -7.41
C VAL A 169 -7.60 3.72 -6.57
N THR A 170 -7.07 4.73 -5.88
CA THR A 170 -5.77 4.65 -5.20
C THR A 170 -5.84 5.06 -3.74
N ASN A 171 -4.78 4.74 -2.99
CA ASN A 171 -4.53 5.18 -1.62
C ASN A 171 -5.59 4.77 -0.59
N PHE A 172 -6.30 3.65 -0.80
CA PHE A 172 -7.36 3.22 0.11
C PHE A 172 -6.97 2.07 1.04
N TYR A 173 -7.68 1.95 2.16
CA TYR A 173 -7.59 0.83 3.09
C TYR A 173 -8.92 0.70 3.87
N PRO A 174 -9.48 -0.51 4.08
CA PRO A 174 -8.90 -1.83 3.86
C PRO A 174 -8.98 -2.31 2.40
N ARG A 175 -8.55 -3.56 2.15
CA ARG A 175 -8.46 -4.13 0.79
C ARG A 175 -9.80 -4.28 0.05
N GLN A 176 -10.93 -4.31 0.76
CA GLN A 176 -12.25 -4.55 0.17
C GLN A 176 -12.77 -3.27 -0.48
N VAL A 177 -12.94 -3.29 -1.79
CA VAL A 177 -13.48 -2.18 -2.59
C VAL A 177 -14.40 -2.74 -3.66
N LYS A 178 -15.42 -1.98 -4.05
CA LYS A 178 -16.30 -2.31 -5.17
C LYS A 178 -16.35 -1.12 -6.11
N VAL A 179 -15.98 -1.35 -7.37
CA VAL A 179 -15.88 -0.33 -8.41
C VAL A 179 -16.77 -0.75 -9.57
N ARG A 180 -17.60 0.17 -10.05
CA ARG A 180 -18.56 -0.06 -11.12
C ARG A 180 -18.50 1.08 -12.14
N TRP A 181 -18.74 0.74 -13.39
CA TRP A 181 -18.88 1.72 -14.46
C TRP A 181 -20.36 1.94 -14.77
N PHE A 182 -20.70 3.18 -15.11
CA PHE A 182 -21.99 3.56 -15.63
C PHE A 182 -21.80 4.38 -16.90
N ARG A 183 -22.69 4.19 -17.86
CA ARG A 183 -22.82 5.04 -19.05
C ARG A 183 -24.23 5.61 -19.07
N ASN A 184 -24.36 6.94 -19.09
CA ASN A 184 -25.66 7.61 -19.12
C ASN A 184 -26.62 7.12 -18.02
N LYS A 185 -26.08 6.83 -16.82
CA LYS A 185 -26.76 6.28 -15.61
C LYS A 185 -27.14 4.80 -15.64
N GLU A 186 -26.86 4.08 -16.72
CA GLU A 186 -27.02 2.63 -16.79
C GLU A 186 -25.70 1.93 -16.45
N GLU A 187 -25.74 0.86 -15.66
CA GLU A 187 -24.54 0.13 -15.26
C GLU A 187 -23.93 -0.59 -16.47
N GLU A 188 -22.66 -0.31 -16.76
CA GLU A 188 -21.92 -0.90 -17.87
C GLU A 188 -21.01 -2.00 -17.35
N THR A 189 -21.18 -3.20 -17.90
CA THR A 189 -20.38 -4.38 -17.53
C THR A 189 -19.65 -4.97 -18.73
N SER A 190 -20.10 -4.65 -19.95
CA SER A 190 -19.44 -5.10 -21.17
C SER A 190 -18.16 -4.31 -21.40
N GLY A 191 -17.05 -5.00 -21.70
CA GLY A 191 -15.76 -4.34 -21.91
C GLY A 191 -15.12 -3.78 -20.64
N VAL A 192 -15.60 -4.15 -19.45
CA VAL A 192 -14.99 -3.80 -18.16
C VAL A 192 -13.92 -4.82 -17.79
N VAL A 193 -12.70 -4.35 -17.52
CA VAL A 193 -11.58 -5.18 -17.07
C VAL A 193 -10.90 -4.52 -15.88
N SER A 194 -10.71 -5.28 -14.79
CA SER A 194 -10.00 -4.81 -13.61
C SER A 194 -8.63 -5.46 -13.46
N THR A 195 -7.64 -4.70 -13.00
CA THR A 195 -6.38 -5.29 -12.53
C THR A 195 -6.60 -6.12 -11.25
N PRO A 196 -5.69 -7.05 -10.92
CA PRO A 196 -5.58 -7.53 -9.56
C PRO A 196 -5.41 -6.35 -8.58
N LEU A 197 -5.82 -6.55 -7.33
CA LEU A 197 -5.59 -5.56 -6.28
C LEU A 197 -4.09 -5.45 -5.99
N ILE A 198 -3.55 -4.24 -6.07
CA ILE A 198 -2.12 -3.98 -5.86
C ILE A 198 -1.93 -3.50 -4.41
N GLN A 199 -0.95 -4.08 -3.72
CA GLN A 199 -0.53 -3.66 -2.38
C GLN A 199 0.72 -2.79 -2.50
N ASN A 200 0.65 -1.53 -2.06
CA ASN A 200 1.71 -0.54 -2.26
C ASN A 200 2.90 -0.69 -1.29
N GLY A 201 2.74 -1.45 -0.21
CA GLY A 201 3.76 -1.62 0.83
C GLY A 201 3.71 -0.56 1.94
N ASP A 202 2.86 0.46 1.82
CA ASP A 202 2.67 1.57 2.76
C ASP A 202 1.33 1.52 3.52
N TRP A 203 0.72 0.32 3.57
CA TRP A 203 -0.63 0.09 4.11
C TRP A 203 -1.77 0.70 3.29
N THR A 204 -1.54 0.97 2.01
CA THR A 204 -2.61 1.30 1.06
C THR A 204 -2.67 0.30 -0.07
N TYR A 205 -3.82 0.29 -0.74
CA TYR A 205 -4.09 -0.50 -1.92
C TYR A 205 -4.46 0.42 -3.10
N GLN A 206 -4.33 -0.15 -4.30
CA GLN A 206 -4.82 0.47 -5.52
C GLN A 206 -5.40 -0.59 -6.47
N ILE A 207 -6.35 -0.16 -7.30
CA ILE A 207 -6.95 -0.97 -8.37
C ILE A 207 -7.27 -0.07 -9.56
N LEU A 208 -7.05 -0.58 -10.76
CA LEU A 208 -7.45 0.08 -12.00
C LEU A 208 -8.61 -0.69 -12.61
N VAL A 209 -9.71 0.01 -12.91
CA VAL A 209 -10.86 -0.57 -13.59
C VAL A 209 -11.05 0.15 -14.92
N MET A 210 -10.81 -0.60 -15.98
CA MET A 210 -10.76 -0.12 -17.34
C MET A 210 -12.07 -0.44 -18.04
N LEU A 211 -12.54 0.46 -18.92
CA LEU A 211 -13.74 0.30 -19.72
C LEU A 211 -13.41 0.61 -21.18
N GLU A 212 -13.64 -0.37 -22.05
CA GLU A 212 -13.58 -0.19 -23.50
C GLU A 212 -14.79 0.62 -23.99
N VAL A 213 -14.56 1.73 -24.68
CA VAL A 213 -15.58 2.69 -25.12
C VAL A 213 -15.32 3.19 -26.54
N ILE A 214 -16.36 3.68 -27.20
CA ILE A 214 -16.23 4.56 -28.36
C ILE A 214 -17.04 5.81 -28.01
N PRO A 215 -16.39 6.88 -27.47
CA PRO A 215 -17.10 8.00 -26.86
C PRO A 215 -17.85 8.80 -27.92
N ARG A 216 -19.16 8.99 -27.72
CA ARG A 216 -19.98 9.87 -28.57
C ARG A 216 -20.21 11.19 -27.87
N HIS A 217 -20.35 12.27 -28.64
CA HIS A 217 -20.62 13.59 -28.08
C HIS A 217 -21.87 13.56 -27.17
N GLY A 218 -21.71 13.97 -25.91
CA GLY A 218 -22.76 13.98 -24.91
C GLY A 218 -22.88 12.71 -24.08
N ASP A 219 -22.09 11.66 -24.36
CA ASP A 219 -21.97 10.53 -23.43
C ASP A 219 -21.34 10.98 -22.11
N VAL A 220 -21.90 10.49 -21.01
CA VAL A 220 -21.37 10.65 -19.66
C VAL A 220 -21.03 9.28 -19.11
N TYR A 221 -19.77 9.10 -18.74
CA TYR A 221 -19.27 7.90 -18.10
C TYR A 221 -19.01 8.17 -16.62
N THR A 222 -19.48 7.31 -15.74
CA THR A 222 -19.32 7.49 -14.30
C THR A 222 -18.60 6.29 -13.70
N CYS A 223 -17.53 6.54 -12.96
CA CYS A 223 -16.93 5.54 -12.09
C CYS A 223 -17.53 5.67 -10.69
N HIS A 224 -18.16 4.61 -10.23
CA HIS A 224 -18.85 4.52 -8.96
C HIS A 224 -18.06 3.60 -8.02
N VAL A 225 -17.59 4.14 -6.90
CA VAL A 225 -16.73 3.46 -5.93
C VAL A 225 -17.42 3.37 -4.57
N GLU A 226 -17.63 2.14 -4.11
CA GLU A 226 -18.06 1.80 -2.75
C GLU A 226 -16.86 1.26 -1.97
N HIS A 227 -16.64 1.80 -0.77
CA HIS A 227 -15.53 1.38 0.09
C HIS A 227 -15.91 1.57 1.58
N PRO A 228 -15.52 0.66 2.51
CA PRO A 228 -15.90 0.74 3.93
C PRO A 228 -15.43 1.98 4.69
N SER A 229 -14.56 2.82 4.12
CA SER A 229 -14.19 4.11 4.71
C SER A 229 -15.19 5.22 4.39
N LEU A 230 -16.05 5.03 3.40
CA LEU A 230 -16.93 6.05 2.86
C LEU A 230 -18.32 5.94 3.50
N GLN A 231 -18.92 7.08 3.85
CA GLN A 231 -20.31 7.14 4.30
C GLN A 231 -21.29 7.04 3.13
N SER A 232 -20.90 7.59 1.99
CA SER A 232 -21.62 7.53 0.72
C SER A 232 -20.64 7.19 -0.41
N PRO A 233 -21.09 6.49 -1.46
CA PRO A 233 -20.20 6.15 -2.56
C PRO A 233 -19.62 7.39 -3.26
N ILE A 234 -18.41 7.25 -3.81
CA ILE A 234 -17.81 8.28 -4.68
C ILE A 234 -18.26 8.03 -6.11
N THR A 235 -18.72 9.08 -6.78
CA THR A 235 -19.03 9.07 -8.21
C THR A 235 -18.19 10.12 -8.91
N VAL A 236 -17.32 9.70 -9.82
CA VAL A 236 -16.54 10.60 -10.68
C VAL A 236 -17.08 10.48 -12.10
N GLU A 237 -17.34 11.60 -12.75
CA GLU A 237 -17.86 11.65 -14.12
C GLU A 237 -16.77 12.05 -15.11
N TRP A 238 -16.83 11.46 -16.30
CA TRP A 238 -16.05 11.82 -17.46
C TRP A 238 -16.97 12.07 -18.64
N TRP A 239 -16.80 13.22 -19.28
CA TRP A 239 -17.63 13.68 -20.38
C TRP A 239 -16.89 13.50 -21.68
N ALA A 240 -17.55 12.88 -22.66
CA ALA A 240 -17.07 12.85 -24.04
C ALA A 240 -17.20 14.26 -24.67
N LEU A 241 -16.25 15.14 -24.33
CA LEU A 241 -16.12 16.47 -24.91
C LEU A 241 -15.40 16.36 -26.25
N SER A 242 -15.85 17.14 -27.24
CA SER A 242 -15.06 17.40 -28.43
C SER A 242 -13.82 18.22 -28.05
N GLU A 243 -12.61 17.82 -28.50
CA GLU A 243 -11.39 18.65 -28.40
C GLU A 243 -11.58 20.09 -28.93
N SER A 244 -12.58 20.30 -29.79
CA SER A 244 -12.96 21.60 -30.29
C SER A 244 -13.50 22.54 -29.20
N ALA A 245 -14.12 22.05 -28.12
CA ALA A 245 -14.69 22.91 -27.08
C ALA A 245 -13.61 23.49 -26.15
N GLN A 246 -12.57 22.70 -25.84
CA GLN A 246 -11.48 23.10 -24.95
C GLN A 246 -10.52 24.09 -25.62
N SER A 247 -10.22 23.90 -26.91
CA SER A 247 -9.42 24.84 -27.72
C SER A 247 -10.16 26.16 -28.01
N LYS A 248 -11.50 26.12 -28.19
CA LYS A 248 -12.33 27.33 -28.41
C LYS A 248 -12.47 28.20 -27.17
N MET A 249 -12.51 27.64 -25.95
CA MET A 249 -12.54 28.44 -24.71
C MET A 249 -11.23 29.21 -24.45
N LEU A 250 -10.07 28.60 -24.72
CA LEU A 250 -8.75 29.23 -24.54
C LEU A 250 -8.50 30.36 -25.55
N SER A 251 -8.98 30.22 -26.80
CA SER A 251 -8.92 31.29 -27.81
C SER A 251 -9.86 32.46 -27.49
N GLY A 252 -11.06 32.16 -26.96
CA GLY A 252 -12.05 33.17 -26.58
C GLY A 252 -11.55 34.13 -25.48
N ILE A 253 -10.90 33.60 -24.44
CA ILE A 253 -10.37 34.40 -23.32
C ILE A 253 -9.24 35.32 -23.80
N GLY A 254 -8.35 34.84 -24.68
CA GLY A 254 -7.28 35.65 -25.25
C GLY A 254 -7.80 36.86 -26.03
N SER A 255 -8.87 36.68 -26.82
CA SER A 255 -9.48 37.76 -27.61
C SER A 255 -10.16 38.83 -26.75
N PHE A 256 -10.79 38.42 -25.64
CA PHE A 256 -11.49 39.33 -24.74
C PHE A 256 -10.51 40.21 -23.94
N VAL A 257 -9.39 39.64 -23.47
CA VAL A 257 -8.35 40.39 -22.75
C VAL A 257 -7.69 41.43 -23.66
N LEU A 258 -7.36 41.07 -24.91
CA LEU A 258 -6.84 42.02 -25.90
C LEU A 258 -7.84 43.16 -26.16
N GLY A 259 -9.13 42.84 -26.31
CA GLY A 259 -10.19 43.85 -26.51
C GLY A 259 -10.30 44.85 -25.35
N LEU A 260 -10.21 44.39 -24.10
CA LEU A 260 -10.25 45.26 -22.91
C LEU A 260 -9.02 46.18 -22.82
N ILE A 261 -7.84 45.72 -23.22
CA ILE A 261 -6.62 46.54 -23.25
C ILE A 261 -6.77 47.68 -24.27
N PHE A 262 -7.26 47.38 -25.48
CA PHE A 262 -7.50 48.40 -26.51
C PHE A 262 -8.57 49.41 -26.09
N LEU A 263 -9.66 48.95 -25.46
CA LEU A 263 -10.69 49.85 -24.92
C LEU A 263 -10.14 50.75 -23.81
N GLY A 264 -9.35 50.20 -22.88
CA GLY A 264 -8.70 50.96 -21.82
C GLY A 264 -7.74 52.03 -22.35
N LEU A 265 -6.87 51.66 -23.31
CA LEU A 265 -5.96 52.60 -23.97
C LEU A 265 -6.72 53.68 -24.74
N GLY A 266 -7.78 53.31 -25.47
CA GLY A 266 -8.64 54.25 -26.18
C GLY A 266 -9.32 55.25 -25.25
N LEU A 267 -9.78 54.81 -24.07
CA LEU A 267 -10.38 55.66 -23.05
C LEU A 267 -9.35 56.62 -22.43
N ILE A 268 -8.13 56.16 -22.17
CA ILE A 268 -7.03 57.01 -21.66
C ILE A 268 -6.69 58.11 -22.67
N VAL A 269 -6.51 57.74 -23.95
CA VAL A 269 -6.22 58.72 -25.02
C VAL A 269 -7.39 59.70 -25.18
N HIS A 270 -8.64 59.22 -25.15
CA HIS A 270 -9.81 60.09 -25.23
C HIS A 270 -9.89 61.08 -24.06
N LEU A 271 -9.58 60.62 -22.84
CA LEU A 271 -9.54 61.46 -21.65
C LEU A 271 -8.37 62.45 -21.67
N TRP A 272 -7.21 62.06 -22.21
CA TRP A 272 -6.06 62.95 -22.43
C TRP A 272 -6.34 63.99 -23.51
N ASN A 273 -7.11 63.65 -24.54
CA ASN A 273 -7.50 64.60 -25.58
C ASN A 273 -8.59 65.57 -25.09
N LYS A 274 -9.50 65.12 -24.20
CA LYS A 274 -10.46 66.01 -23.53
C LYS A 274 -9.81 66.90 -22.46
N LYS A 275 -8.77 66.43 -21.79
CA LYS A 275 -7.94 67.24 -20.88
C LYS A 275 -6.74 67.79 -21.65
N GLY A 276 -6.96 68.79 -22.50
CA GLY A 276 -5.86 69.49 -23.15
C GLY A 276 -4.82 69.96 -22.12
N LYS A 277 -3.64 69.31 -22.14
CA LYS A 277 -2.27 69.80 -21.82
C LYS A 277 -1.37 68.65 -21.30
N SER A 278 -0.29 68.38 -22.04
CA SER A 278 0.85 67.59 -21.59
C SER A 278 1.73 68.39 -20.59
N PRO A 279 2.19 67.80 -19.46
CA PRO A 279 3.06 68.47 -18.48
C PRO A 279 4.55 68.57 -18.88
N LEU A 280 4.87 68.83 -20.14
CA LEU A 280 6.27 68.92 -20.63
C LEU A 280 6.57 70.27 -21.29
N GLU A 281 6.19 71.36 -20.63
CA GLU A 281 6.67 72.71 -20.98
C GLU A 281 6.61 73.65 -19.76
N LYS A 282 7.41 73.38 -18.72
CA LYS A 282 7.60 74.31 -17.60
C LYS A 282 9.04 74.32 -17.06
N MET A 283 10.01 74.31 -17.97
CA MET A 283 11.41 74.68 -17.68
C MET A 283 11.98 75.55 -18.82
N ARG A 284 11.45 76.77 -18.95
CA ARG A 284 12.12 77.92 -19.55
C ARG A 284 11.41 79.20 -19.13
N ASN A 285 11.87 79.75 -18.01
CA ASN A 285 11.91 81.16 -17.60
C ASN A 285 12.19 81.22 -16.10
#